data_AF-A0A7J9Y512-F1
#
_entry.id   AF-A0A7J9Y512-F1
#
_cell.length_a   1.000
_cell.length_b   1.000
_cell.length_c   1.000
_cell.angle_alpha   90.00
_cell.angle_beta   90.00
_cell.angle_gamma   90.00
#
_symmetry.space_group_name_H-M   'P 1'
#
loop_
_entity.id
_entity.type
_entity.pdbx_description
1 polymer ?
#
loop_
_entity_poly.entity_id
_entity_poly.type
_entity_poly.pdbx_seq_one_letter_code
_entity_poly.pdbx_strand_id
1 'polypeptide(L)' 'SPTPTSQPPSGTWASHTDYRVGDRVTYGGQLYQCRQSHTSLPGWEPPNTPALWQPV' A
#
# COMPACT_ATOMS: atom_id res chain seq x y z
N SER A 1 6.10 18.14 -17.28
CA SER A 1 6.11 17.43 -16.00
C SER A 1 4.84 16.63 -15.87
N PRO A 2 4.86 15.29 -15.83
CA PRO A 2 3.63 14.54 -15.68
C PRO A 2 3.22 14.53 -14.20
N THR A 3 2.02 15.05 -13.94
CA THR A 3 1.16 14.84 -12.75
C THR A 3 -0.16 14.30 -13.32
N PRO A 4 -1.08 13.64 -12.59
CA PRO A 4 -1.05 12.78 -11.40
C PRO A 4 -1.61 11.37 -11.72
N THR A 5 -1.27 10.31 -10.97
CA THR A 5 -2.14 9.12 -10.94
C THR A 5 -2.43 8.73 -9.49
N SER A 6 -3.24 9.56 -8.83
CA SER A 6 -3.87 9.28 -7.54
C SER A 6 -4.99 8.25 -7.69
N GLN A 7 -4.76 7.17 -8.45
CA GLN A 7 -5.64 6.02 -8.41
C GLN A 7 -4.98 5.06 -7.43
N PRO A 8 -5.58 4.80 -6.25
CA PRO A 8 -5.08 3.76 -5.37
C PRO A 8 -4.97 2.48 -6.22
N PRO A 9 -3.83 1.78 -6.27
CA PRO A 9 -3.79 0.50 -6.94
C PRO A 9 -4.58 -0.45 -6.04
N SER A 10 -5.90 -0.50 -6.25
CA SER A 10 -6.75 -1.61 -5.86
C SER A 10 -6.24 -2.83 -6.62
N GLY A 11 -5.19 -3.45 -6.08
CA GLY A 11 -4.33 -4.38 -6.80
C GLY A 11 -3.22 -4.92 -5.90
N THR A 12 -2.22 -5.56 -6.49
CA THR A 12 -1.11 -6.15 -5.74
C THR A 12 -0.22 -5.05 -5.14
N TRP A 13 0.27 -5.26 -3.92
CA TRP A 13 1.23 -4.35 -3.29
C TRP A 13 2.46 -4.15 -4.18
N ALA A 14 2.95 -2.91 -4.24
CA ALA A 14 4.14 -2.53 -5.00
C ALA A 14 5.03 -1.60 -4.17
N SER A 15 6.35 -1.84 -4.22
CA SER A 15 7.34 -0.90 -3.68
C SER A 15 7.38 0.40 -4.47
N HIS A 16 7.91 1.46 -3.88
CA HIS A 16 8.05 2.81 -4.45
C HIS A 16 6.72 3.44 -4.89
N THR A 17 5.62 3.02 -4.26
CA THR A 17 4.27 3.47 -4.55
C THR A 17 3.76 4.32 -3.40
N ASP A 18 3.13 5.47 -3.68
CA ASP A 18 2.44 6.25 -2.66
C ASP A 18 1.12 5.58 -2.29
N TYR A 19 0.96 5.30 -1.01
CA TYR A 19 -0.28 4.76 -0.44
C TYR A 19 -0.83 5.75 0.57
N ARG A 20 -2.13 5.95 0.54
CA ARG A 20 -2.85 6.84 1.44
C ARG A 20 -3.67 6.05 2.43
N VAL A 21 -4.05 6.67 3.54
CA VAL A 21 -4.93 6.02 4.51
C VAL A 21 -6.21 5.57 3.80
N GLY A 22 -6.54 4.29 3.93
CA GLY A 22 -7.71 3.68 3.28
C GLY A 22 -7.41 2.92 1.99
N ASP A 23 -6.24 3.10 1.37
CA ASP A 23 -5.76 2.31 0.23
C ASP A 23 -5.82 0.82 0.52
N ARG A 24 -6.15 -0.01 -0.47
CA ARG A 24 -6.24 -1.47 -0.32
C ARG A 24 -5.34 -2.16 -1.32
N VAL A 25 -4.47 -3.04 -0.81
CA VAL A 25 -3.54 -3.84 -1.60
C VAL A 25 -3.69 -5.32 -1.29
N THR A 26 -3.38 -6.17 -2.27
CA THR A 26 -3.33 -7.62 -2.09
C THR A 26 -1.87 -8.06 -2.00
N TYR A 27 -1.51 -8.83 -0.98
CA TYR A 27 -0.19 -9.43 -0.84
C TYR A 27 -0.32 -10.88 -0.36
N GLY A 28 0.31 -11.83 -1.06
CA GLY A 28 0.22 -13.25 -0.71
C GLY A 28 -1.21 -13.82 -0.71
N GLY A 29 -2.13 -13.24 -1.48
CA GLY A 29 -3.55 -13.62 -1.51
C GLY A 29 -4.40 -13.05 -0.38
N GLN A 30 -3.83 -12.24 0.52
CA GLN A 30 -4.57 -11.52 1.56
C GLN A 30 -4.70 -10.04 1.22
N LEU A 31 -5.81 -9.43 1.63
CA LEU A 31 -6.05 -8.01 1.44
C LEU A 31 -5.56 -7.23 2.65
N TYR A 32 -4.96 -6.08 2.40
CA TYR A 32 -4.45 -5.18 3.42
C TYR A 32 -4.88 -3.75 3.12
N GLN A 33 -5.23 -3.02 4.15
CA GLN A 33 -5.58 -1.61 4.10
C GLN A 33 -4.46 -0.76 4.69
N CYS A 34 -4.08 0.30 3.99
CA CYS A 34 -3.11 1.27 4.46
C CYS A 34 -3.71 2.09 5.61
N ARG A 35 -3.00 2.12 6.74
CA ARG A 35 -3.39 2.85 7.96
C ARG A 35 -2.83 4.26 8.02
N GLN A 36 -1.68 4.49 7.37
CA GLN A 36 -0.94 5.76 7.41
C GLN A 36 -0.45 6.10 6.02
N SER A 37 -0.64 7.34 5.56
CA SER A 37 -0.14 7.75 4.25
C SER A 37 1.39 7.70 4.21
N HIS A 38 1.95 6.92 3.31
CA HIS A 38 3.39 6.72 3.18
C HIS A 38 3.76 6.33 1.74
N THR A 39 5.05 6.42 1.40
CA THR A 39 5.58 5.80 0.18
C THR A 39 6.13 4.44 0.55
N SER A 40 5.61 3.36 -0.03
CA SER A 40 6.09 2.02 0.27
C SER A 40 7.50 1.83 -0.26
N LEU A 41 8.31 1.07 0.46
CA LEU A 41 9.69 0.73 0.11
C LEU A 41 9.86 -0.79 0.16
N PRO A 42 10.89 -1.35 -0.49
CA PRO A 42 11.27 -2.74 -0.29
C PRO A 42 11.50 -3.01 1.21
N GLY A 43 10.89 -4.07 1.77
CA GLY A 43 10.90 -4.34 3.22
C GLY A 43 9.68 -3.79 3.97
N TRP A 44 8.85 -2.96 3.33
CA TRP A 44 7.59 -2.45 3.88
C TRP A 44 6.38 -3.17 3.31
N GLU A 45 6.51 -4.48 3.11
CA GLU A 45 5.38 -5.32 2.75
C GLU A 45 4.33 -5.32 3.86
N PRO A 46 3.04 -5.49 3.52
CA PRO A 46 1.96 -5.49 4.50
C PRO A 46 2.14 -6.43 5.70
N PRO A 47 2.63 -7.68 5.55
CA PRO A 47 2.86 -8.56 6.70
C PRO A 47 4.04 -8.12 7.59
N ASN A 48 5.03 -7.41 7.03
CA ASN A 48 6.23 -6.98 7.76
C ASN A 48 5.99 -5.69 8.56
N THR A 49 5.01 -4.88 8.16
CA THR A 49 4.79 -3.53 8.71
C THR A 49 3.34 -3.30 9.18
N PRO A 50 2.89 -3.95 10.26
CA PRO A 50 1.53 -3.81 10.80
C PRO A 50 1.20 -2.39 11.33
N ALA A 51 2.21 -1.55 11.54
CA ALA A 51 2.02 -0.13 11.87
C ALA A 51 1.51 0.69 10.67
N LEU A 52 1.83 0.24 9.44
CA LEU A 52 1.47 0.91 8.19
C LEU A 52 0.28 0.23 7.52
N TRP A 53 0.13 -1.08 7.68
CA TRP A 53 -0.88 -1.89 7.02
C TRP A 53 -1.75 -2.65 8.02
N GLN A 54 -3.03 -2.80 7.69
CA GLN A 54 -4.00 -3.57 8.45
C GLN A 54 -4.57 -4.69 7.58
N PRO A 55 -4.52 -5.97 7.98
CA PRO A 55 -5.23 -7.02 7.27
C PRO A 55 -6.75 -6.76 7.28
N VAL A 56 -7.39 -6.96 6.13
CA VAL A 56 -8.85 -6.91 5.95
C VAL A 56 -9.37 -8.33 5.73
#